data_AF-A0A179ULU6-F1
#
_entry.id   AF-A0A179ULU6-F1
#
_cell.length_a   1.000
_cell.length_b   1.000
_cell.length_c   1.000
_cell.angle_alpha   90.00
_cell.angle_beta   90.00
_cell.angle_gamma   90.00
#
_symmetry.space_group_name_H-M   'P 1'
#
loop_
_entity.id
_entity.type
_entity.pdbx_description
1 polymer ?
#
loop_
_entity_poly.entity_id
_entity_poly.type
_entity_poly.pdbx_seq_one_letter_code
_entity_poly.pdbx_strand_id
1 'polypeptide(L)'
;MMFLDHYKPAYVADLKLCEQLAMIVPGSVLAADNVISPGNPPSLRYVRTSVEEKRTAAAAANPTSSRGYDLDGFPTSAVNRFGNSRGHALASVDIFGNPDLIYESRLVNSFEPTGEPDGVEITRCIGIDKNSSSKL
;
A
#
# COMPACT_ATOMS: atom_id res chain seq x y z
N MET A 1 5.50 4.42 -13.83
CA MET A 1 5.65 5.20 -12.57
C MET A 1 4.25 5.45 -12.02
N MET A 2 4.06 5.33 -10.72
CA MET A 2 2.79 5.57 -10.02
C MET A 2 3.00 6.64 -8.95
N PHE A 3 2.10 7.62 -8.86
CA PHE A 3 2.12 8.68 -7.84
C PHE A 3 0.86 8.58 -6.98
N LEU A 4 1.02 8.54 -5.66
CA LEU A 4 -0.05 8.41 -4.67
C LEU A 4 -0.16 9.70 -3.86
N ASP A 5 -1.19 10.49 -4.15
CA ASP A 5 -1.52 11.75 -3.46
C ASP A 5 -3.05 11.96 -3.37
N HIS A 6 -3.76 10.91 -2.97
CA HIS A 6 -5.23 10.91 -2.92
C HIS A 6 -5.73 10.59 -1.51
N TYR A 7 -6.80 9.81 -1.40
CA TYR A 7 -7.31 9.29 -0.15
C TYR A 7 -6.36 8.26 0.49
N LYS A 8 -5.61 8.69 1.52
CA LYS A 8 -4.54 7.89 2.16
C LYS A 8 -4.91 6.44 2.53
N PRO A 9 -6.09 6.15 3.11
CA PRO A 9 -6.47 4.77 3.42
C PRO A 9 -6.58 3.86 2.19
N ALA A 10 -6.76 4.42 0.99
CA ALA A 10 -6.79 3.64 -0.25
C ALA A 10 -5.41 3.27 -0.81
N TYR A 11 -4.31 3.89 -0.34
CA TYR A 11 -2.97 3.70 -0.95
C TYR A 11 -2.56 2.23 -1.07
N VAL A 12 -2.73 1.46 0.02
CA VAL A 12 -2.33 0.04 0.05
C VAL A 12 -3.25 -0.80 -0.82
N ALA A 13 -4.56 -0.52 -0.80
CA ALA A 13 -5.53 -1.27 -1.59
C ALA A 13 -5.33 -1.04 -3.09
N ASP A 14 -5.12 0.20 -3.49
CA ASP A 14 -4.88 0.57 -4.89
C ASP A 14 -3.53 0.04 -5.38
N LEU A 15 -2.49 0.11 -4.54
CA LEU A 15 -1.21 -0.53 -4.84
C LEU A 15 -1.40 -2.03 -5.09
N LYS A 16 -2.03 -2.76 -4.16
CA LYS A 16 -2.32 -4.19 -4.34
C LYS A 16 -3.16 -4.45 -5.59
N LEU A 17 -4.14 -3.61 -5.90
CA LEU A 17 -4.91 -3.73 -7.13
C LEU A 17 -4.00 -3.58 -8.38
N CYS A 18 -3.07 -2.63 -8.38
CA CYS A 18 -2.09 -2.49 -9.45
C CYS A 18 -1.14 -3.70 -9.55
N GLU A 19 -0.74 -4.28 -8.42
CA GLU A 19 0.11 -5.47 -8.37
C GLU A 19 -0.59 -6.68 -8.99
N GLN A 20 -1.84 -6.96 -8.61
CA GLN A 20 -2.59 -8.12 -9.12
C GLN A 20 -2.99 -7.98 -10.59
N LEU A 21 -3.13 -6.74 -11.08
CA LEU A 21 -3.34 -6.44 -12.49
C LEU A 21 -2.03 -6.40 -13.31
N ALA A 22 -0.91 -6.79 -12.70
CA ALA A 22 0.43 -6.80 -13.32
C ALA A 22 0.87 -5.42 -13.86
N MET A 23 0.36 -4.33 -13.30
CA MET A 23 0.80 -2.97 -13.62
C MET A 23 2.07 -2.57 -12.87
N ILE A 24 2.42 -3.30 -11.82
CA ILE A 24 3.70 -3.18 -11.11
C ILE A 24 4.61 -4.33 -11.55
N VAL A 25 5.71 -3.96 -12.20
CA VAL A 25 6.76 -4.87 -12.68
C VAL A 25 8.13 -4.40 -12.21
N PRO A 26 9.17 -5.27 -12.19
CA PRO A 26 10.53 -4.84 -11.88
C PRO A 26 10.96 -3.61 -12.71
N GLY A 27 11.49 -2.60 -12.05
CA GLY A 27 11.79 -1.29 -12.62
C GLY A 27 10.71 -0.24 -12.36
N SER A 28 9.50 -0.63 -11.98
CA SER A 28 8.41 0.29 -11.60
C SER A 28 8.81 1.11 -10.38
N VAL A 29 8.39 2.38 -10.38
CA VAL A 29 8.62 3.34 -9.29
C VAL A 29 7.27 3.85 -8.80
N LEU A 30 7.11 3.82 -7.48
CA LEU A 30 6.03 4.40 -6.71
C LEU A 30 6.58 5.62 -5.96
N ALA A 31 5.85 6.72 -5.99
CA ALA A 31 6.08 7.89 -5.15
C ALA A 31 4.81 8.16 -4.34
N ALA A 32 4.89 8.13 -3.01
CA ALA A 32 3.76 8.36 -2.12
C ALA A 32 3.97 9.61 -1.28
N ASP A 33 3.07 10.58 -1.40
CA ASP A 33 3.12 11.85 -0.68
C ASP A 33 2.46 11.77 0.70
N ASN A 34 2.82 12.72 1.57
CA ASN A 34 2.27 12.91 2.92
C ASN A 34 2.36 11.67 3.82
N VAL A 35 3.48 10.94 3.72
CA VAL A 35 3.70 9.73 4.53
C VAL A 35 4.13 10.04 5.97
N ILE A 36 4.55 11.29 6.26
CA ILE A 36 4.91 11.77 7.60
C ILE A 36 3.75 12.56 8.23
N SER A 37 3.26 13.61 7.57
CA SER A 37 2.11 14.41 8.03
C SER A 37 1.11 14.59 6.90
N PRO A 38 -0.21 14.31 7.07
CA PRO A 38 -0.88 13.65 8.20
C PRO A 38 -0.48 12.18 8.50
N GLY A 39 0.44 11.60 7.74
CA GLY A 39 0.92 10.23 7.93
C GLY A 39 0.19 9.15 7.12
N ASN A 40 0.92 8.10 6.73
CA ASN A 40 0.35 6.85 6.20
C ASN A 40 1.16 5.62 6.69
N PRO A 41 1.02 5.25 7.98
CA PRO A 41 1.73 4.10 8.54
C PRO A 41 1.49 2.78 7.80
N PRO A 42 0.25 2.46 7.34
CA PRO A 42 -0.01 1.23 6.59
C PRO A 42 0.79 1.12 5.28
N SER A 43 0.87 2.20 4.48
CA SER A 43 1.62 2.14 3.22
C SER A 43 3.11 1.94 3.44
N LEU A 44 3.69 2.66 4.41
CA LEU A 44 5.10 2.53 4.78
C LEU A 44 5.44 1.13 5.26
N ARG A 45 4.57 0.55 6.10
CA ARG A 45 4.74 -0.84 6.55
C ARG A 45 4.75 -1.77 5.35
N TYR A 46 3.72 -1.70 4.50
CA TYR A 46 3.54 -2.64 3.40
C TYR A 46 4.71 -2.65 2.41
N VAL A 47 5.22 -1.49 2.00
CA VAL A 47 6.34 -1.42 1.03
C VAL A 47 7.70 -1.79 1.62
N ARG A 48 7.82 -1.83 2.97
CA ARG A 48 9.05 -2.20 3.69
C ARG A 48 9.04 -3.63 4.25
N THR A 49 7.87 -4.29 4.25
CA THR A 49 7.67 -5.69 4.66
C THR A 49 8.31 -6.65 3.67
N SER A 50 8.88 -7.76 4.18
CA SER A 50 9.52 -8.79 3.34
C SER A 50 8.49 -9.60 2.54
N VAL A 51 8.95 -10.32 1.52
CA VAL A 51 8.07 -11.20 0.73
C VAL A 51 7.47 -12.31 1.61
N GLU A 52 8.25 -12.90 2.50
CA GLU A 52 7.80 -13.97 3.40
C GLU A 52 6.69 -13.48 4.35
N GLU A 53 6.86 -12.27 4.90
CA GLU A 53 5.86 -11.63 5.74
C GLU A 53 4.58 -11.31 4.95
N LYS A 54 4.70 -10.79 3.72
CA LYS A 54 3.55 -10.54 2.82
C LYS A 54 2.81 -11.83 2.49
N ARG A 55 3.52 -12.92 2.17
CA ARG A 55 2.94 -14.25 1.89
C ARG A 55 2.20 -14.80 3.11
N THR A 56 2.79 -14.67 4.30
CA THR A 56 2.17 -15.12 5.55
C THR A 56 0.89 -14.33 5.83
N ALA A 57 0.94 -13.00 5.66
CA ALA A 57 -0.24 -12.14 5.81
C ALA A 57 -1.33 -12.47 4.79
N ALA A 58 -0.96 -12.74 3.53
CA ALA A 58 -1.90 -13.16 2.48
C ALA A 58 -2.53 -14.52 2.77
N ALA A 59 -1.75 -15.48 3.29
CA ALA A 59 -2.25 -16.80 3.68
C ALA A 59 -3.17 -16.76 4.91
N ALA A 60 -2.95 -15.83 5.84
CA ALA A 60 -3.78 -15.63 7.02
C ALA A 60 -5.05 -14.80 6.76
N ALA A 61 -5.11 -14.05 5.65
CA ALA A 61 -6.24 -13.20 5.31
C ALA A 61 -7.43 -14.05 4.83
N ASN A 62 -8.62 -13.83 5.41
CA ASN A 62 -9.87 -14.38 4.88
C ASN A 62 -10.21 -13.67 3.55
N PRO A 63 -10.53 -14.39 2.46
CA PRO A 63 -10.80 -13.79 1.15
C PRO A 63 -11.93 -12.76 1.17
N THR A 64 -12.84 -12.86 2.13
CA THR A 64 -13.98 -11.94 2.33
C THR A 64 -13.59 -10.55 2.86
N SER A 65 -12.40 -10.37 3.46
CA SER A 65 -11.94 -9.05 3.95
C SER A 65 -11.16 -8.25 2.91
N SER A 66 -11.08 -8.74 1.66
CA SER A 66 -10.27 -8.16 0.58
C SER A 66 -10.91 -6.94 -0.12
N ARG A 67 -12.12 -6.53 0.26
CA ARG A 67 -12.86 -5.44 -0.43
C ARG A 67 -12.90 -4.11 0.33
N GLY A 68 -12.11 -3.98 1.39
CA GLY A 68 -12.07 -2.79 2.25
C GLY A 68 -10.67 -2.17 2.33
N TYR A 69 -10.62 -0.92 2.80
CA TYR A 69 -9.37 -0.26 3.15
C TYR A 69 -8.93 -0.65 4.56
N ASP A 70 -7.62 -0.72 4.77
CA ASP A 70 -7.09 -0.71 6.14
C ASP A 70 -7.27 0.70 6.69
N LEU A 71 -8.25 0.86 7.57
CA LEU A 71 -8.60 2.13 8.21
C LEU A 71 -7.86 2.32 9.54
N ASP A 72 -7.02 1.36 9.95
CA ASP A 72 -6.28 1.45 11.18
C ASP A 72 -5.12 2.44 11.06
N GLY A 73 -4.92 3.25 12.10
CA GLY A 73 -3.90 4.30 12.11
C GLY A 73 -4.31 5.61 11.42
N PHE A 74 -5.54 5.73 10.92
CA PHE A 74 -6.08 6.99 10.39
C PHE A 74 -7.05 7.67 11.37
N PRO A 75 -7.05 9.01 11.45
CA PRO A 75 -8.03 9.74 12.26
C PRO A 75 -9.43 9.62 11.65
N THR A 76 -10.46 9.59 12.51
CA THR A 76 -11.87 9.47 12.10
C THR A 76 -12.30 10.52 11.06
N SER A 77 -11.77 11.74 11.18
CA SER A 77 -12.01 12.81 10.21
C SER A 77 -11.48 12.49 8.81
N ALA A 78 -10.30 11.87 8.71
CA ALA A 78 -9.75 11.43 7.44
C ALA A 78 -10.61 10.31 6.85
N VAL A 79 -10.98 9.31 7.66
CA VAL A 79 -11.80 8.16 7.22
C VAL A 79 -13.15 8.62 6.67
N ASN A 80 -13.84 9.50 7.39
CA ASN A 80 -15.20 9.93 7.03
C ASN A 80 -15.26 10.91 5.85
N ARG A 81 -14.12 11.40 5.35
CA ARG A 81 -14.05 12.47 4.33
C ARG A 81 -14.79 12.13 3.03
N PHE A 82 -14.91 10.84 2.70
CA PHE A 82 -15.61 10.35 1.51
C PHE A 82 -16.83 9.50 1.82
N GLY A 83 -17.38 9.62 3.04
CA GLY A 83 -18.54 8.81 3.46
C GLY A 83 -18.22 7.33 3.64
N ASN A 84 -16.95 6.97 3.80
CA ASN A 84 -16.54 5.60 4.08
C ASN A 84 -16.90 5.23 5.52
N SER A 85 -17.76 4.23 5.69
CA SER A 85 -18.08 3.64 6.99
C SER A 85 -17.27 2.36 7.18
N ARG A 86 -16.75 2.12 8.40
CA ARG A 86 -16.24 0.81 8.80
C ARG A 86 -17.36 -0.23 8.61
N GLY A 87 -17.30 -1.04 7.56
CA GLY A 87 -18.25 -2.13 7.31
C GLY A 87 -18.89 -2.21 5.92
N HIS A 88 -18.70 -1.23 5.03
CA HIS A 88 -19.11 -1.36 3.62
C HIS A 88 -17.94 -1.83 2.75
N ALA A 89 -18.21 -2.76 1.83
CA ALA A 89 -17.26 -3.10 0.77
C ALA A 89 -17.08 -1.87 -0.12
N LEU A 90 -15.84 -1.39 -0.23
CA LEU A 90 -15.49 -0.17 -0.97
C LEU A 90 -15.03 -0.51 -2.39
N ALA A 91 -14.49 -1.72 -2.59
CA ALA A 91 -14.15 -2.24 -3.90
C ALA A 91 -15.23 -3.22 -4.41
N SER A 92 -15.52 -3.17 -5.71
CA SER A 92 -16.36 -4.15 -6.40
C SER A 92 -15.65 -5.49 -6.64
N VAL A 93 -14.35 -5.55 -6.41
CA VAL A 93 -13.47 -6.69 -6.69
C VAL A 93 -12.67 -7.06 -5.45
N ASP A 94 -12.23 -8.31 -5.39
CA ASP A 94 -11.32 -8.80 -4.36
C ASP A 94 -9.90 -8.24 -4.59
N ILE A 95 -9.28 -7.72 -3.52
CA ILE A 95 -7.93 -7.14 -3.55
C ILE A 95 -6.98 -8.02 -2.74
N PHE A 96 -6.16 -8.79 -3.44
CA PHE A 96 -5.18 -9.69 -2.84
C PHE A 96 -3.73 -9.23 -3.09
N GLY A 97 -3.48 -8.49 -4.18
CA GLY A 97 -2.14 -7.99 -4.50
C GLY A 97 -1.19 -9.04 -5.06
N ASN A 98 0.10 -8.74 -5.08
CA ASN A 98 1.13 -9.71 -5.41
C ASN A 98 2.19 -9.74 -4.30
N PRO A 99 2.14 -10.73 -3.38
CA PRO A 99 3.06 -10.80 -2.25
C PRO A 99 4.50 -11.11 -2.68
N ASP A 100 4.73 -11.56 -3.91
CA ASP A 100 6.06 -11.94 -4.42
C ASP A 100 6.89 -10.74 -4.90
N LEU A 101 6.31 -9.54 -4.94
CA LEU A 101 7.02 -8.33 -5.35
C LEU A 101 7.99 -7.85 -4.26
N ILE A 102 9.25 -7.70 -4.68
CA ILE A 102 10.34 -7.20 -3.86
C ILE A 102 10.42 -5.68 -4.07
N TYR A 103 10.30 -4.95 -2.97
CA TYR A 103 10.41 -3.49 -2.95
C TYR A 103 11.68 -3.04 -2.24
N GLU A 104 12.34 -2.05 -2.81
CA GLU A 104 13.33 -1.22 -2.14
C GLU A 104 12.71 0.16 -1.94
N SER A 105 12.71 0.67 -0.72
CA SER A 105 12.03 1.92 -0.39
C SER A 105 12.93 2.86 0.38
N ARG A 106 12.83 4.16 0.09
CA ARG A 106 13.52 5.21 0.82
C ARG A 106 12.59 6.40 1.04
N LEU A 107 12.64 6.96 2.25
CA LEU A 107 11.99 8.20 2.58
C LEU A 107 12.86 9.37 2.13
N VAL A 108 12.29 10.28 1.34
CA VAL A 108 12.93 11.55 0.98
C VAL A 108 12.27 12.63 1.81
N ASN A 109 13.00 13.11 2.82
CA ASN A 109 12.53 14.19 3.69
C ASN A 109 12.39 15.49 2.90
N SER A 110 11.34 16.24 3.19
CA SER A 110 11.00 17.52 2.60
C SER A 110 10.24 18.37 3.63
N PHE A 111 9.69 19.50 3.16
CA PHE A 111 8.80 20.35 3.92
C PHE A 111 7.57 20.66 3.07
N GLU A 112 6.38 20.65 3.69
CA GLU A 112 5.20 21.19 3.03
C GLU A 112 5.27 22.73 2.96
N PRO A 113 4.43 23.41 2.14
CA PRO A 113 4.53 24.86 1.94
C PRO A 113 4.47 25.73 3.20
N THR A 114 3.92 25.20 4.30
CA THR A 114 3.85 25.88 5.61
C THR A 114 5.16 25.80 6.40
N GLY A 115 6.11 24.95 5.98
CA GLY A 115 7.34 24.65 6.69
C GLY A 115 7.27 23.45 7.65
N GLU A 116 6.13 22.76 7.75
CA GLU A 116 6.06 21.51 8.52
C GLU A 116 6.89 20.41 7.84
N PRO A 117 7.68 19.61 8.61
CA PRO A 117 8.40 18.47 8.07
C PRO A 117 7.45 17.46 7.43
N ASP A 118 7.73 17.10 6.18
CA ASP A 118 7.03 16.03 5.47
C ASP A 118 8.02 15.20 4.66
N GLY A 119 7.54 14.30 3.81
CA GLY A 119 8.40 13.58 2.90
C GLY A 119 7.62 12.74 1.91
N VAL A 120 8.34 12.36 0.84
CA VAL A 120 7.84 11.44 -0.17
C VAL A 120 8.52 10.09 0.02
N GLU A 121 7.75 9.02 0.18
CA GLU A 121 8.29 7.67 0.12
C GLU A 121 8.49 7.28 -1.34
N ILE A 122 9.74 7.01 -1.72
CA ILE A 122 10.09 6.54 -3.05
C ILE A 122 10.37 5.04 -2.97
N THR A 123 9.50 4.25 -3.58
CA THR A 123 9.60 2.78 -3.60
C THR A 123 9.84 2.30 -5.03
N ARG A 124 10.82 1.41 -5.21
CA ARG A 124 11.12 0.75 -6.48
C ARG A 124 10.82 -0.73 -6.37
N CYS A 125 10.09 -1.28 -7.34
CA CYS A 125 10.03 -2.72 -7.53
C CYS A 125 11.36 -3.19 -8.12
N ILE A 126 12.13 -3.97 -7.37
CA ILE A 126 13.46 -4.43 -7.79
C ILE A 126 13.45 -5.86 -8.34
N GLY A 127 12.37 -6.60 -8.12
CA GLY A 127 12.27 -7.99 -8.56
C GLY A 127 10.98 -8.66 -8.15
N ILE A 128 10.85 -9.91 -8.58
CA ILE A 128 9.81 -10.84 -8.17
C ILE A 128 10.54 -12.03 -7.55
N ASP A 129 10.20 -12.37 -6.31
CA ASP A 129 10.76 -13.56 -5.67
C ASP A 129 10.16 -14.82 -6.32
N LYS A 130 11.01 -15.57 -7.03
CA LYS A 130 10.63 -16.80 -7.71
C LYS A 130 10.60 -18.02 -6.79
N ASN A 131 10.97 -17.87 -5.52
CA ASN A 131 10.80 -18.91 -4.52
C ASN A 131 9.34 -19.04 -4.08
N SER A 132 8.42 -19.22 -5.05
CA SER A 132 7.20 -19.94 -4.76
C SER A 132 7.65 -21.37 -4.49
N SER A 133 7.67 -21.78 -3.22
CA SER A 133 7.58 -23.18 -2.86
C SER A 133 6.33 -23.73 -3.54
N SER A 134 6.49 -24.28 -4.75
CA SER A 134 5.49 -25.07 -5.42
C SER A 134 5.22 -26.28 -4.54
N LYS A 135 4.23 -26.16 -3.66
CA LYS A 135 3.56 -27.33 -3.12
C LYS A 135 2.67 -27.87 -4.25
N LEU A 136 3.32 -28.52 -5.22
CA LEU A 136 2.72 -29.63 -5.96
C LEU A 136 2.84 -30.88 -5.09
#